data_AF-M4S7A5-F1
#
_entry.id   AF-M4S7A5-F1
#
_cell.length_a   1.000
_cell.length_b   1.000
_cell.length_c   1.000
_cell.angle_alpha   90.00
_cell.angle_beta   90.00
_cell.angle_gamma   90.00
#
_symmetry.space_group_name_H-M   'P 1'
#
loop_
_entity.id
_entity.type
_entity.pdbx_description
1 polymer ?
#
loop_
_entity_poly.entity_id
_entity_poly.type
_entity_poly.pdbx_seq_one_letter_code
_entity_poly.pdbx_strand_id
1 'polypeptide(L)'
;MTDGLASWVEAGFAPPVRYDDGRAPAVDRDRIDDIVMGALLATRPDPLGRFPIPDFEILHRNLAAAYPRCAEAANRSLEETPV
;
A
#
# COMPACT_ATOMS: atom_id res chain seq x y z
N MET A 1 10.66 24.08 -1.95
CA MET A 1 10.64 22.84 -1.15
C MET A 1 9.22 22.35 -1.24
N THR A 2 8.97 21.25 -1.94
CA THR A 2 7.66 20.63 -1.93
C THR A 2 7.52 19.99 -0.56
N ASP A 3 6.62 20.52 0.27
CA ASP A 3 6.23 19.81 1.48
C ASP A 3 5.83 18.40 1.05
N GLY A 4 6.48 17.38 1.62
CA GLY A 4 6.15 15.99 1.35
C GLY A 4 4.70 15.69 1.74
N LEU A 5 4.24 14.48 1.43
CA LEU A 5 2.90 14.02 1.82
C LEU A 5 2.72 14.20 3.33
N ALA A 6 1.70 14.98 3.73
CA ALA A 6 1.47 15.35 5.12
C ALA A 6 0.80 14.23 5.93
N SER A 7 0.24 13.22 5.25
CA SER A 7 -0.38 12.06 5.88
C SER A 7 -0.30 10.79 5.04
N TRP A 8 -0.47 9.63 5.69
CA TRP A 8 -0.61 8.34 5.00
C TRP A 8 -1.78 8.34 4.02
N VAL A 9 -2.88 9.02 4.36
CA VAL A 9 -4.08 9.09 3.53
C VAL A 9 -3.79 9.86 2.23
N GLU A 10 -3.04 10.96 2.30
CA GLU A 10 -2.60 11.69 1.10
C GLU A 10 -1.67 10.85 0.21
N ALA A 11 -0.92 9.93 0.82
CA ALA A 11 -0.10 8.97 0.10
C ALA A 11 -0.91 7.80 -0.49
N GLY A 12 -2.22 7.70 -0.23
CA GLY A 12 -3.06 6.58 -0.66
C GLY A 12 -2.97 5.33 0.24
N PHE A 13 -2.44 5.49 1.45
CA PHE A 13 -2.25 4.41 2.42
C PHE A 13 -3.19 4.54 3.61
N ALA A 14 -3.73 3.42 4.08
CA ALA A 14 -4.35 3.38 5.39
C ALA A 14 -3.25 3.50 6.48
N PRO A 15 -3.43 4.36 7.49
CA PRO A 15 -2.43 4.55 8.54
C PRO A 15 -2.16 3.23 9.28
N PRO A 16 -0.90 2.92 9.63
CA PRO A 16 -0.53 1.64 10.27
C PRO A 16 -0.91 1.58 11.76
N VAL A 17 -1.27 2.73 12.34
CA VAL A 17 -1.65 2.86 13.75
C VAL A 17 -3.00 3.56 13.83
N ARG A 18 -3.93 2.97 14.60
CA ARG A 18 -5.18 3.61 14.97
C ARG A 18 -5.07 4.17 16.39
N TYR A 19 -5.57 5.39 16.56
CA TYR A 19 -5.70 6.02 17.86
C TYR A 19 -7.18 6.04 18.22
N ASP A 20 -7.57 5.19 19.16
CA ASP A 20 -8.92 5.22 19.75
C ASP A 20 -8.85 6.01 21.06
N ASP A 21 -9.81 6.92 21.27
CA ASP A 21 -9.84 7.77 22.46
C ASP A 21 -9.86 6.95 23.75
N GLY A 22 -8.88 7.21 24.62
CA GLY A 22 -8.75 6.56 25.92
C GLY A 22 -8.17 5.14 25.89
N ARG A 23 -7.65 4.67 24.75
CA ARG A 23 -6.93 3.39 24.64
C ARG A 23 -5.49 3.57 24.16
N ALA A 24 -4.64 2.59 24.47
CA ALA A 24 -3.32 2.52 23.86
C ALA A 24 -3.47 2.36 22.34
N PRO A 25 -2.59 3.00 21.54
CA PRO A 25 -2.67 2.91 20.08
C PRO A 25 -2.59 1.46 19.60
N ALA A 26 -3.46 1.09 18.66
CA ALA A 26 -3.44 -0.22 18.03
C ALA A 26 -2.58 -0.16 16.77
N VAL A 27 -1.58 -1.04 16.66
CA VAL A 27 -0.75 -1.18 15.47
C VAL A 27 -1.40 -2.24 14.58
N ASP A 28 -2.09 -1.82 13.53
CA ASP A 28 -2.82 -2.71 12.60
C ASP A 28 -1.87 -3.41 11.61
N ARG A 29 -0.69 -2.83 11.36
CA ARG A 29 0.36 -3.40 10.49
C ARG A 29 1.70 -3.29 11.17
N ASP A 30 2.05 -4.29 11.97
CA ASP A 30 3.30 -4.34 12.72
C ASP A 30 4.45 -5.01 11.94
N ARG A 31 4.16 -5.62 10.79
CA ARG A 31 5.16 -6.23 9.90
C ARG A 31 5.35 -5.40 8.63
N ILE A 32 6.61 -5.31 8.21
CA ILE A 32 6.99 -4.64 6.94
C ILE A 32 6.27 -5.26 5.73
N ASP A 33 6.06 -6.57 5.75
CA ASP A 33 5.41 -7.30 4.66
C ASP A 33 3.95 -6.83 4.47
N ASP A 34 3.22 -6.59 5.55
CA ASP A 34 1.82 -6.11 5.50
C ASP A 34 1.74 -4.68 4.99
N ILE A 35 2.72 -3.85 5.35
CA ILE A 35 2.84 -2.47 4.87
C ILE A 35 3.13 -2.45 3.37
N VAL A 36 4.11 -3.25 2.92
CA VAL A 36 4.50 -3.34 1.51
C VAL A 36 3.39 -3.96 0.66
N MET A 37 2.71 -4.99 1.15
CA MET A 37 1.56 -5.57 0.46
C MET A 37 0.44 -4.54 0.28
N GLY A 38 0.13 -3.75 1.32
CA GLY A 38 -0.82 -2.64 1.22
C GLY A 38 -0.40 -1.59 0.19
N ALA A 39 0.89 -1.27 0.13
CA ALA A 39 1.48 -0.36 -0.85
C ALA A 39 1.26 -0.84 -2.29
N LEU A 40 1.57 -2.12 -2.53
CA LEU A 40 1.45 -2.75 -3.84
C LEU A 40 -0.01 -2.78 -4.29
N LEU A 41 -0.94 -3.05 -3.37
CA LEU A 41 -2.37 -3.01 -3.65
C LEU A 41 -2.86 -1.59 -3.96
N ALA A 42 -2.41 -0.57 -3.24
CA ALA A 42 -2.86 0.82 -3.45
C ALA A 42 -2.30 1.43 -4.75
N THR A 43 -1.09 1.04 -5.14
CA THR A 43 -0.38 1.61 -6.30
C THR A 43 -0.55 0.78 -7.57
N ARG A 44 -1.32 -0.30 -7.54
CA ARG A 44 -1.47 -1.22 -8.68
C ARG A 44 -2.09 -0.53 -9.90
N PRO A 45 -1.73 -0.97 -11.11
CA PRO A 45 -2.46 -0.57 -12.30
C PRO A 45 -3.87 -1.19 -12.33
N ASP A 46 -4.75 -0.59 -13.10
CA ASP A 46 -6.04 -1.19 -13.46
C ASP A 46 -5.86 -2.42 -14.38
N PRO A 47 -6.94 -3.16 -14.71
CA PRO A 47 -6.85 -4.33 -15.60
C PRO A 47 -6.33 -4.03 -17.03
N LEU A 48 -6.30 -2.77 -17.45
CA LEU A 48 -5.73 -2.34 -18.73
C LEU A 48 -4.25 -1.94 -18.59
N GLY A 49 -3.66 -2.08 -17.40
CA GLY A 49 -2.27 -1.72 -17.12
C GLY A 49 -2.06 -0.24 -16.82
N ARG A 50 -3.12 0.55 -16.62
CA ARG A 50 -3.02 1.99 -16.40
C ARG A 50 -2.94 2.31 -14.91
N PHE A 51 -1.94 3.09 -14.52
CA PHE A 51 -1.82 3.62 -13.16
C PHE A 51 -2.77 4.81 -12.94
N PRO A 52 -3.52 4.85 -11.83
CA PRO A 52 -4.40 5.98 -11.49
C PRO A 52 -3.64 7.31 -11.35
N ILE A 53 -2.42 7.25 -10.83
CA ILE A 53 -1.47 8.36 -10.72
C ILE A 53 -0.18 7.92 -11.41
N PRO A 54 0.38 8.70 -12.36
CA PRO A 54 1.60 8.31 -13.09
C PRO A 54 2.77 7.91 -12.17
N ASP A 55 2.98 8.64 -11.07
CA ASP A 55 4.06 8.38 -10.12
C ASP A 55 3.94 7.03 -9.39
N PHE A 56 2.73 6.44 -9.36
CA PHE A 56 2.54 5.10 -8.81
C PHE A 56 3.27 4.04 -9.61
N GLU A 57 3.52 4.25 -10.91
CA GLU A 57 4.27 3.28 -11.72
C GLU A 57 5.68 3.06 -11.17
N ILE A 58 6.37 4.16 -10.84
CA ILE A 58 7.75 4.11 -10.33
C ILE A 58 7.75 3.47 -8.94
N LEU A 59 6.84 3.93 -8.06
CA LEU A 59 6.73 3.39 -6.72
C LEU A 59 6.40 1.88 -6.73
N HIS A 60 5.41 1.47 -7.53
CA HIS A 60 4.96 0.10 -7.67
C HIS A 60 6.08 -0.82 -8.18
N ARG A 61 6.79 -0.40 -9.24
CA ARG A 61 7.92 -1.18 -9.79
C ARG A 61 9.05 -1.35 -8.77
N ASN A 62 9.42 -0.27 -8.07
CA ASN A 62 10.49 -0.32 -7.08
C ASN A 62 10.14 -1.25 -5.92
N LEU A 63 8.90 -1.18 -5.43
CA LEU A 63 8.41 -2.05 -4.35
C LEU A 63 8.35 -3.51 -4.80
N ALA A 64 7.82 -3.80 -5.99
CA ALA A 64 7.72 -5.16 -6.51
C ALA A 64 9.10 -5.79 -6.72
N ALA A 65 10.09 -5.01 -7.18
CA ALA A 65 11.46 -5.47 -7.36
C ALA A 65 12.18 -5.72 -6.02
N ALA A 66 11.97 -4.86 -5.02
CA ALA A 66 12.60 -4.99 -3.71
C ALA A 66 11.96 -6.08 -2.83
N TYR A 67 10.66 -6.32 -2.99
CA TYR A 67 9.87 -7.24 -2.15
C TYR A 67 9.03 -8.22 -3.00
N PRO A 68 9.68 -9.13 -3.76
CA PRO A 68 8.99 -10.01 -4.69
C PRO A 68 7.93 -10.91 -4.02
N ARG A 69 8.20 -11.39 -2.80
CA ARG A 69 7.23 -12.20 -2.03
C ARG A 69 5.96 -11.43 -1.68
N CYS A 70 6.07 -10.14 -1.39
CA CYS A 70 4.92 -9.28 -1.12
C CYS A 70 4.12 -9.01 -2.40
N ALA A 71 4.79 -8.87 -3.55
CA ALA A 71 4.12 -8.73 -4.84
C ALA A 71 3.33 -9.98 -5.23
N GLU A 72 3.89 -11.18 -5.02
CA GLU A 72 3.18 -12.44 -5.21
C GLU A 72 1.96 -12.55 -4.29
N ALA A 73 2.10 -12.20 -3.00
CA ALA A 73 1.00 -12.23 -2.05
C ALA A 73 -0.11 -11.22 -2.41
N ALA A 74 0.27 -10.00 -2.81
CA ALA A 74 -0.67 -8.98 -3.27
C ALA A 74 -1.48 -9.47 -4.50
N ASN A 75 -0.82 -10.07 -5.48
CA ASN A 75 -1.50 -10.63 -6.65
C ASN A 75 -2.49 -11.75 -6.27
N ARG A 76 -2.10 -12.66 -5.38
CA ARG A 76 -2.98 -13.73 -4.90
C ARG A 76 -4.21 -13.20 -4.15
N SER A 77 -4.06 -12.15 -3.35
CA SER A 77 -5.19 -11.54 -2.63
C SER A 77 -6.29 -11.00 -3.56
N LEU A 78 -5.93 -10.62 -4.79
CA LEU A 78 -6.87 -10.18 -5.81
C LEU A 78 -7.65 -11.35 -6.43
N GLU A 79 -7.06 -12.54 -6.49
CA GLU A 79 -7.71 -13.75 -6.98
C GLU A 79 -8.74 -14.31 -5.98
N GLU A 80 -8.52 -14.07 -4.68
CA GLU A 80 -9.36 -14.57 -3.59
C GLU A 80 -10.57 -13.68 -3.27
N THR A 81 -10.67 -12.49 -3.87
CA THR A 81 -11.81 -11.57 -3.68
C THR A 81 -12.73 -11.60 -4.91
N PRO A 82 -13.84 -12.36 -4.92
CA PRO A 82 -14.81 -12.28 -6.00
C PRO A 82 -15.53 -10.93 -5.93
N VAL A 83 -15.67 -10.29 -7.09
CA VAL A 83 -16.54 -9.12 -7.29
C VAL A 83 -17.99 -9.48 -7.01
#